data_AF-A0A3P0X642-F1
#
_entry.id   AF-A0A3P0X642-F1
#
_cell.length_a   1.000
_cell.length_b   1.000
_cell.length_c   1.000
_cell.angle_alpha   90.00
_cell.angle_beta   90.00
_cell.angle_gamma   90.00
#
_symmetry.space_group_name_H-M   'P 1'
#
loop_
_entity.id
_entity.type
_entity.pdbx_description
1 polymer ?
#
loop_
_entity_poly.entity_id
_entity_poly.type
_entity_poly.pdbx_seq_one_letter_code
_entity_poly.pdbx_strand_id
1 'polypeptide(L)'
;MKPFNSALAYQVVATAAMISNLGCAVPALAQQPQAIHVVIPFDFDTACSHFHAGTYRINMRSTPFTAVTSENSKEFGYVMGDPEARSAADKRGRLLFHRYGNQYFLSEIWAPGNPMGQRILPSRKERDVRIAIARAPNHAGSSSDVALVANDD
;
A
#
# COMPACT_ATOMS: atom_id res chain seq x y z
N MET A 1 -19.01 -70.29 -45.34
CA MET A 1 -19.13 -69.08 -46.16
C MET A 1 -18.07 -68.07 -45.72
N LYS A 2 -17.16 -67.65 -46.59
CA LYS A 2 -16.30 -66.45 -46.42
C LYS A 2 -16.72 -65.43 -47.49
N PRO A 3 -16.62 -64.13 -47.21
CA PRO A 3 -15.60 -63.35 -47.91
C PRO A 3 -14.76 -62.49 -46.92
N PHE A 4 -13.44 -62.41 -47.07
CA PHE A 4 -12.64 -61.62 -48.03
C PHE A 4 -12.49 -60.13 -47.62
N ASN A 5 -11.33 -59.84 -47.02
CA ASN A 5 -10.45 -58.65 -47.11
C ASN A 5 -11.05 -57.23 -46.91
N SER A 6 -10.48 -56.38 -46.06
CA SER A 6 -9.28 -55.63 -46.45
C SER A 6 -8.34 -55.26 -45.30
N ALA A 7 -7.06 -55.39 -45.65
CA ALA A 7 -5.88 -55.05 -44.88
C ALA A 7 -5.74 -53.54 -44.59
N LEU A 8 -5.09 -53.27 -43.45
CA LEU A 8 -4.06 -52.22 -43.25
C LEU A 8 -4.43 -50.77 -43.60
N ALA A 9 -4.74 -49.98 -42.57
CA ALA A 9 -4.28 -48.58 -42.47
C ALA A 9 -4.12 -48.18 -40.99
N TYR A 10 -2.96 -48.53 -40.43
CA TYR A 10 -2.40 -47.87 -39.26
C TYR A 10 -2.16 -46.40 -39.64
N GLN A 11 -2.93 -45.46 -39.08
CA GLN A 11 -2.61 -44.03 -38.86
C GLN A 11 -3.90 -43.48 -38.23
N VAL A 12 -4.06 -43.31 -36.92
CA VAL A 12 -3.32 -42.37 -36.10
C VAL A 12 -3.56 -42.82 -34.65
N VAL A 13 -2.50 -43.26 -33.98
CA VAL A 13 -2.45 -43.19 -32.52
C VAL A 13 -2.46 -41.70 -32.20
N ALA A 14 -3.62 -41.16 -31.82
CA ALA A 14 -3.74 -39.82 -31.24
C ALA A 14 -4.55 -39.93 -29.95
N THR A 15 -3.82 -40.33 -28.91
CA THR A 15 -4.10 -39.94 -27.53
C THR A 15 -4.48 -38.47 -27.45
N ALA A 16 -5.70 -38.15 -27.02
CA ALA A 16 -5.95 -36.92 -26.29
C ALA A 16 -7.33 -37.02 -25.63
N ALA A 17 -7.33 -37.46 -24.38
CA ALA A 17 -8.39 -37.15 -23.45
C ALA A 17 -8.61 -35.63 -23.44
N MET A 18 -9.71 -35.15 -24.03
CA MET A 18 -10.08 -33.74 -23.92
C MET A 18 -10.70 -33.51 -22.54
N ILE A 19 -9.79 -33.14 -21.65
CA ILE A 19 -9.90 -32.59 -20.31
C ILE A 19 -11.23 -31.86 -20.10
N SER A 20 -12.03 -32.41 -19.19
CA SER A 20 -13.15 -31.71 -18.55
C SER A 20 -12.60 -30.43 -17.93
N ASN A 21 -12.93 -29.29 -18.54
CA ASN A 21 -12.55 -27.97 -18.05
C ASN A 21 -13.38 -27.66 -16.79
N LEU A 22 -12.96 -28.21 -15.65
CA LEU A 22 -13.48 -27.82 -14.36
C LEU A 22 -12.92 -26.43 -14.08
N GLY A 23 -13.64 -25.40 -14.53
CA GLY A 23 -13.33 -24.01 -14.25
C GLY A 23 -13.48 -23.78 -12.75
N CYS A 24 -12.39 -23.89 -12.00
CA CYS A 24 -12.31 -23.35 -10.66
C CYS A 24 -12.47 -21.82 -10.81
N ALA A 25 -13.69 -21.33 -10.60
CA ALA A 25 -13.92 -19.92 -10.36
C ALA A 25 -13.22 -19.57 -9.05
N VAL A 26 -11.97 -19.13 -9.14
CA VAL A 26 -11.27 -18.51 -8.02
C VAL A 26 -12.04 -17.23 -7.74
N PRO A 27 -12.62 -17.03 -6.54
CA PRO A 27 -13.18 -15.72 -6.22
C PRO A 27 -12.01 -14.75 -6.24
N ALA A 28 -11.94 -13.94 -7.29
CA ALA A 28 -11.15 -12.73 -7.27
C ALA A 28 -11.79 -11.86 -6.20
N LEU A 29 -11.28 -11.94 -4.97
CA LEU A 29 -11.52 -10.94 -3.95
C LEU A 29 -11.03 -9.63 -4.56
N ALA A 30 -11.96 -8.88 -5.14
CA ALA A 30 -11.73 -7.51 -5.52
C ALA A 30 -11.24 -6.82 -4.25
N GLN A 31 -9.95 -6.52 -4.18
CA GLN A 31 -9.38 -5.74 -3.09
C GLN A 31 -10.04 -4.37 -3.20
N GLN A 32 -11.18 -4.20 -2.53
CA GLN A 32 -11.77 -2.87 -2.38
C GLN A 32 -10.67 -2.00 -1.76
N PRO A 33 -10.37 -0.84 -2.36
CA PRO A 33 -9.45 0.11 -1.75
C PRO A 33 -10.00 0.44 -0.36
N GLN A 34 -9.41 -0.13 0.70
CA GLN A 34 -9.80 0.19 2.06
C GLN A 34 -9.28 1.58 2.34
N ALA A 35 -10.19 2.55 2.35
CA ALA A 35 -9.88 3.89 2.79
C ALA A 35 -9.52 3.82 4.28
N ILE A 36 -8.40 4.43 4.68
CA ILE A 36 -7.99 4.51 6.07
C ILE A 36 -8.55 5.81 6.64
N HIS A 37 -9.34 5.72 7.70
CA HIS A 37 -9.80 6.88 8.46
C HIS A 37 -8.91 7.06 9.69
N VAL A 38 -8.36 8.24 9.92
CA VAL A 38 -7.42 8.50 11.01
C VAL A 38 -7.54 9.93 11.53
N VAL A 39 -7.50 10.08 12.86
CA VAL A 39 -7.35 11.40 13.51
C VAL A 39 -5.87 11.68 13.73
N ILE A 40 -5.39 12.79 13.15
CA ILE A 40 -4.01 13.24 13.26
C ILE A 40 -3.99 14.49 14.15
N PRO A 41 -3.40 14.45 15.35
CA PRO A 41 -3.50 15.53 16.34
C PRO A 41 -2.46 16.65 16.16
N PHE A 42 -1.74 16.67 15.04
CA PHE A 42 -0.69 17.63 14.74
C PHE A 42 -0.65 17.94 13.25
N ASP A 43 -0.06 19.09 12.92
CA ASP A 43 0.23 19.44 11.53
C ASP A 43 1.35 18.54 11.00
N PHE A 44 1.25 18.15 9.72
CA PHE A 44 2.22 17.28 9.09
C PHE A 44 2.52 17.69 7.66
N ASP A 45 3.74 17.40 7.23
CA ASP A 45 4.21 17.64 5.88
C ASP A 45 4.30 16.32 5.11
N THR A 46 4.08 16.44 3.80
CA THR A 46 4.33 15.41 2.79
C THR A 46 5.31 15.96 1.76
N ALA A 47 5.61 15.21 0.70
CA ALA A 47 6.53 15.66 -0.35
C ALA A 47 6.16 17.02 -0.95
N CYS A 48 4.87 17.29 -1.15
CA CYS A 48 4.39 18.45 -1.91
C CYS A 48 3.37 19.33 -1.15
N SER A 49 2.95 18.95 0.05
CA SER A 49 1.84 19.61 0.74
C SER A 49 2.01 19.58 2.25
N HIS A 50 1.52 20.65 2.89
CA HIS A 50 1.35 20.78 4.32
C HIS A 50 -0.13 20.55 4.67
N PHE A 51 -0.38 19.81 5.73
CA PHE A 51 -1.70 19.46 6.22
C PHE A 51 -1.80 19.81 7.70
N HIS A 52 -2.96 20.32 8.12
CA HIS A 52 -3.17 20.68 9.52
C HIS A 52 -3.60 19.46 10.36
N ALA A 53 -3.60 19.61 11.68
CA ALA A 53 -4.24 18.64 12.56
C ALA A 53 -5.73 18.45 12.21
N GLY A 54 -6.20 17.21 12.15
CA GLY A 54 -7.59 16.90 11.80
C GLY A 54 -7.84 15.43 11.47
N THR A 55 -9.05 15.15 10.99
CA THR A 55 -9.42 13.82 10.52
C THR A 55 -9.20 13.70 9.02
N TYR A 56 -8.50 12.65 8.63
CA TYR A 56 -8.14 12.39 7.24
C TYR A 56 -8.59 11.01 6.79
N ARG A 57 -8.95 10.95 5.50
CA ARG A 57 -9.22 9.74 4.75
C ARG A 57 -8.07 9.51 3.77
N ILE A 58 -7.40 8.38 3.91
CA ILE A 58 -6.26 7.98 3.07
C ILE A 58 -6.71 6.88 2.11
N ASN A 59 -6.54 7.11 0.80
CA ASN A 59 -6.99 6.16 -0.22
C ASN A 59 -5.78 5.59 -0.97
N MET A 60 -5.36 4.39 -0.55
CA MET A 60 -4.34 3.61 -1.24
C MET A 60 -4.99 2.82 -2.39
N ARG A 61 -5.27 3.49 -3.52
CA ARG A 61 -5.84 2.80 -4.70
C ARG A 61 -4.75 2.11 -5.53
N SER A 62 -3.60 2.75 -5.69
CA SER A 62 -2.46 2.23 -6.46
C SER A 62 -1.18 2.98 -6.13
N THR A 63 -0.10 2.28 -5.80
CA THR A 63 1.24 2.89 -5.81
C THR A 63 1.62 3.31 -7.24
N PRO A 64 2.34 4.42 -7.43
CA PRO A 64 3.06 5.17 -6.40
C PRO A 64 2.27 6.32 -5.76
N PHE A 65 0.98 6.53 -6.07
CA PHE A 65 0.23 7.70 -5.60
C PHE A 65 -0.90 7.32 -4.64
N THR A 66 -0.86 7.89 -3.43
CA THR A 66 -1.94 7.76 -2.45
C THR A 66 -2.61 9.11 -2.25
N ALA A 67 -3.95 9.12 -2.28
CA ALA A 67 -4.71 10.34 -2.03
C ALA A 67 -4.93 10.54 -0.53
N VAL A 68 -4.64 11.75 -0.06
CA VAL A 68 -4.90 12.21 1.30
C VAL A 68 -5.99 13.27 1.21
N THR A 69 -7.09 13.09 1.93
CA THR A 69 -8.20 14.03 1.90
C THR A 69 -8.70 14.27 3.31
N SER A 70 -8.78 15.53 3.72
CA SER A 70 -9.44 15.92 4.96
C SER A 70 -10.92 15.52 4.91
N GLU A 71 -11.49 15.12 6.04
CA GLU A 71 -12.90 14.73 6.11
C GLU A 71 -13.85 15.88 5.74
N ASN A 72 -13.48 17.11 6.11
CA ASN A 72 -14.21 18.33 5.72
C ASN A 72 -13.99 18.76 4.26
N SER A 73 -13.20 18.00 3.48
CA SER A 73 -12.86 18.23 2.08
C SER A 73 -12.21 19.59 1.75
N LYS A 74 -11.66 20.29 2.75
CA LYS A 74 -10.96 21.58 2.53
C LYS A 74 -9.51 21.40 2.09
N GLU A 75 -8.90 20.31 2.51
CA GLU A 75 -7.54 19.93 2.16
C GLU A 75 -7.53 18.59 1.43
N PHE A 76 -6.82 18.54 0.31
CA PHE A 76 -6.54 17.32 -0.43
C PHE A 76 -5.14 17.39 -1.02
N GLY A 77 -4.53 16.23 -1.20
CA GLY A 77 -3.25 16.11 -1.90
C GLY A 77 -2.93 14.67 -2.24
N TYR A 78 -1.87 14.50 -3.01
CA TYR A 78 -1.32 13.19 -3.33
C TYR A 78 0.06 13.05 -2.71
N VAL A 79 0.32 11.88 -2.13
CA VAL A 79 1.64 11.50 -1.63
C VAL A 79 2.23 10.43 -2.52
N MET A 80 3.51 10.61 -2.86
CA MET A 80 4.25 9.68 -3.69
C MET A 80 5.14 8.80 -2.81
N GLY A 81 5.18 7.51 -3.12
CA GLY A 81 5.95 6.54 -2.35
C GLY A 81 6.11 5.21 -3.05
N ASP A 82 7.08 4.45 -2.59
CA ASP A 82 7.40 3.12 -3.09
C ASP A 82 6.63 2.04 -2.32
N PRO A 83 6.28 0.91 -2.96
CA PRO A 83 5.71 -0.23 -2.25
C PRO A 83 6.67 -0.75 -1.17
N GLU A 84 6.14 -1.05 0.01
CA GLU A 84 6.92 -1.63 1.12
C GLU A 84 6.17 -2.86 1.65
N ALA A 85 6.85 -4.00 1.80
CA ALA A 85 6.25 -5.23 2.31
C ALA A 85 6.66 -5.49 3.76
N ARG A 86 5.73 -6.03 4.56
CA ARG A 86 6.00 -6.55 5.92
C ARG A 86 5.64 -8.01 6.03
N SER A 87 6.20 -8.68 7.04
CA SER A 87 5.99 -10.12 7.28
C SER A 87 4.56 -10.48 7.66
N ALA A 88 3.83 -9.59 8.33
CA ALA A 88 2.46 -9.82 8.78
C ALA A 88 1.60 -8.56 8.66
N ALA A 89 0.35 -8.73 8.23
CA ALA A 89 -0.62 -7.65 8.19
C ALA A 89 -1.23 -7.38 9.58
N ASP A 90 -1.33 -6.10 9.93
CA ASP A 90 -2.13 -5.64 11.06
C ASP A 90 -3.61 -5.69 10.71
N LYS A 91 -4.45 -5.91 11.71
CA LYS A 91 -5.91 -5.82 11.56
C LYS A 91 -6.40 -4.42 11.26
N ARG A 92 -5.68 -3.39 11.73
CA ARG A 92 -6.01 -1.97 11.53
C ARG A 92 -5.01 -1.31 10.62
N GLY A 93 -5.46 -0.28 9.91
CA GLY A 93 -4.56 0.61 9.17
C GLY A 93 -3.63 1.35 10.13
N ARG A 94 -2.47 1.77 9.64
CA ARG A 94 -1.47 2.51 10.42
C ARG A 94 -0.77 3.54 9.53
N LEU A 95 -0.54 4.72 10.08
CA LEU A 95 0.35 5.73 9.50
C LEU A 95 1.57 5.88 10.40
N LEU A 96 2.75 5.96 9.79
CA LEU A 96 4.00 6.25 10.49
C LEU A 96 4.47 7.65 10.11
N PHE A 97 4.96 8.39 11.09
CA PHE A 97 5.52 9.72 10.90
C PHE A 97 6.92 9.79 11.46
N HIS A 98 7.85 10.37 10.70
CA HIS A 98 9.11 10.84 11.25
C HIS A 98 8.86 12.17 11.97
N ARG A 99 9.27 12.23 13.24
CA ARG A 99 9.19 13.42 14.07
C ARG A 99 10.59 13.96 14.33
N TYR A 100 10.78 15.22 13.98
CA TYR A 100 12.01 15.98 14.22
C TYR A 100 11.66 17.22 15.06
N GLY A 101 11.77 17.11 16.38
CA GLY A 101 11.27 18.15 17.29
C GLY A 101 9.74 18.28 17.24
N ASN A 102 9.24 19.40 16.71
CA ASN A 102 7.79 19.65 16.55
C ASN A 102 7.32 19.54 15.10
N GLN A 103 8.15 19.02 14.20
CA GLN A 103 7.81 18.81 12.79
C GLN A 103 7.56 17.33 12.53
N TYR A 104 6.46 17.04 11.85
CA TYR A 104 6.01 15.68 11.55
C TYR A 104 5.95 15.48 10.03
N PHE A 105 6.50 14.38 9.56
CA PHE A 105 6.55 14.03 8.14
C PHE A 105 5.98 12.64 7.94
N LEU A 106 4.96 12.50 7.08
CA LEU A 106 4.39 11.19 6.78
C LEU A 106 5.44 10.31 6.10
N SER A 107 5.78 9.18 6.71
CA SER A 107 6.84 8.30 6.23
C SER A 107 6.33 6.97 5.70
N GLU A 108 5.29 6.39 6.30
CA GLU A 108 4.72 5.13 5.84
C GLU A 108 3.20 5.07 6.00
N ILE A 109 2.54 4.34 5.10
CA ILE A 109 1.10 4.10 5.12
C ILE A 109 0.86 2.59 4.98
N TRP A 110 0.09 2.03 5.90
CA TRP A 110 -0.24 0.61 5.95
C TRP A 110 -1.75 0.44 5.99
N ALA A 111 -2.32 -0.24 5.00
CA ALA A 111 -3.73 -0.55 4.96
C ALA A 111 -4.09 -1.73 5.91
N PRO A 112 -5.32 -1.78 6.44
CA PRO A 112 -5.78 -2.90 7.26
C PRO A 112 -5.75 -4.21 6.47
N GLY A 113 -5.33 -5.30 7.10
CA GLY A 113 -5.33 -6.64 6.50
C GLY A 113 -4.37 -6.83 5.32
N ASN A 114 -3.61 -5.79 4.92
CA ASN A 114 -2.66 -5.85 3.82
C ASN A 114 -1.20 -5.85 4.35
N PRO A 115 -0.38 -6.84 3.98
CA PRO A 115 1.06 -6.83 4.28
C PRO A 115 1.85 -5.94 3.30
N MET A 116 1.23 -5.43 2.24
CA MET A 116 1.81 -4.44 1.34
C MET A 116 1.34 -3.04 1.74
N GLY A 117 2.29 -2.22 2.16
CA GLY A 117 2.12 -0.80 2.46
C GLY A 117 2.82 0.08 1.42
N GLN A 118 3.01 1.34 1.80
CA GLN A 118 3.71 2.31 0.99
C GLN A 118 4.65 3.14 1.86
N ARG A 119 5.93 3.19 1.50
CA ARG A 119 6.92 4.11 2.08
C ARG A 119 6.94 5.40 1.29
N ILE A 120 6.65 6.51 1.95
CA ILE A 120 6.55 7.83 1.34
C ILE A 120 7.94 8.41 1.10
N LEU A 121 8.10 9.04 -0.05
CA LEU A 121 9.35 9.70 -0.39
C LEU A 121 9.54 10.95 0.47
N PRO A 122 10.71 11.11 1.12
CA PRO A 122 10.94 12.22 2.03
C PRO A 122 10.96 13.54 1.28
N SER A 123 10.33 14.57 1.86
CA SER A 123 10.30 15.91 1.27
C SER A 123 11.68 16.56 1.31
N ARG A 124 11.90 17.61 0.50
CA ARG A 124 13.13 18.42 0.61
C ARG A 124 13.28 18.98 2.03
N LYS A 125 12.19 19.48 2.60
CA LYS A 125 12.12 20.01 3.97
C LYS A 125 12.56 18.96 4.99
N GLU A 126 12.05 17.73 4.88
CA GLU A 126 12.42 16.64 5.77
C GLU A 126 13.92 16.32 5.70
N ARG A 127 14.47 16.23 4.48
CA ARG A 127 15.91 15.98 4.29
C ARG A 127 16.77 17.08 4.90
N ASP A 128 16.38 18.33 4.71
CA ASP A 128 17.10 19.49 5.25
C ASP A 128 17.09 19.48 6.79
N VAL A 129 15.93 19.19 7.40
CA VAL A 129 15.80 19.06 8.87
C VAL A 129 16.62 17.89 9.40
N ARG A 130 16.56 16.72 8.75
CA ARG A 130 17.35 15.54 9.13
C ARG A 130 18.85 15.83 9.09
N ILE A 131 19.34 16.53 8.07
CA ILE A 131 20.75 16.94 7.94
C ILE A 131 21.13 17.94 9.04
N ALA A 132 20.27 18.93 9.32
CA ALA A 132 20.53 19.94 10.35
C ALA A 132 20.65 19.30 11.73
N ILE A 133 19.78 18.35 12.07
CA ILE A 133 19.82 17.61 13.33
C ILE A 133 21.08 16.73 13.43
N ALA A 134 21.43 16.02 12.36
CA ALA A 134 22.63 15.17 12.36
C ALA A 134 23.94 15.95 12.53
N ARG A 135 23.95 17.26 12.19
CA ARG A 135 25.10 18.15 12.34
C ARG A 135 25.16 18.87 13.69
N ALA A 136 24.10 18.81 14.50
CA ALA A 136 24.06 19.49 15.78
C ALA A 136 24.91 18.74 16.82
N PRO A 137 25.87 19.40 17.50
CA PRO A 137 26.86 18.74 18.37
C PRO A 137 26.30 18.20 19.69
N ASN A 138 25.04 18.48 20.03
CA ASN A 138 24.33 17.93 21.19
C ASN A 138 22.91 17.54 20.74
N HIS A 139 22.37 16.43 21.28
CA HIS A 139 21.13 15.73 20.88
C HIS A 139 19.80 16.52 21.04
N ALA A 140 19.80 17.84 20.82
CA ALA A 140 18.65 18.73 20.94
C ALA A 140 17.58 18.49 19.86
N GLY A 141 17.89 17.74 18.80
CA GLY A 141 16.91 17.25 17.83
C GLY A 141 16.75 15.75 17.97
N SER A 142 15.88 15.28 18.86
CA SER A 142 15.51 13.86 18.88
C SER A 142 14.70 13.54 17.63
N SER A 143 15.23 12.64 16.78
CA SER A 143 14.46 11.97 15.74
C SER A 143 13.70 10.83 16.41
N SER A 144 12.40 10.79 16.22
CA SER A 144 11.55 9.72 16.76
C SER A 144 10.46 9.36 15.76
N ASP A 145 9.98 8.13 15.81
CA ASP A 145 8.88 7.67 14.96
C ASP A 145 7.58 7.70 15.75
N VAL A 146 6.53 8.24 15.14
CA VAL A 146 5.19 8.30 15.71
C VAL A 146 4.25 7.46 14.85
N ALA A 147 3.69 6.41 15.44
CA ALA A 147 2.70 5.57 14.79
C ALA A 147 1.29 6.00 15.23
N LEU A 148 0.43 6.29 14.25
CA LEU A 148 -1.00 6.47 14.46
C LEU A 148 -1.75 5.27 13.89
N VAL A 149 -2.67 4.73 14.66
CA VAL A 149 -3.54 3.63 14.23
C VAL A 149 -4.82 4.22 13.67
N ALA A 150 -5.31 3.62 12.59
CA ALA A 150 -6.60 3.97 11.99
C ALA A 150 -7.74 3.82 13.01
N ASN A 151 -8.77 4.65 12.86
CA ASN A 151 -10.00 4.53 13.62
C ASN A 151 -10.70 3.20 13.26
N ASP A 152 -11.47 2.66 14.19
CA ASP A 152 -12.43 1.60 13.87
C ASP A 152 -13.59 2.23 13.09
N ASP A 153 -13.92 1.68 11.91
CA ASP A 153 -15.15 1.98 11.16
C ASP A 153 -16.38 1.36 11.85
#